data_AF-A0A4U0WDI8-F1
#
_entry.id   AF-A0A4U0WDI8-F1
#
_cell.length_a   1.000
_cell.length_b   1.000
_cell.length_c   1.000
_cell.angle_alpha   90.00
_cell.angle_beta   90.00
_cell.angle_gamma   90.00
#
_symmetry.space_group_name_H-M   'P 1'
#
loop_
_entity.id
_entity.type
_entity.pdbx_description
1 polymer ?
#
loop_
_entity_poly.entity_id
_entity_poly.type
_entity_poly.pdbx_seq_one_letter_code
_entity_poly.pdbx_strand_id
1 'polypeptide(L)'
;MATQARDIPSIDTLSRTVSNSFDLSSSPTATFNSPPSSFGGLRRVSTKQLKPFATQDIKVLLLENVNQTGQAILRAQGYQVEFLKASLPEDKLIEKIRDVHVIGIRSKTKLTARVLREAKNLIVIGCFCIGTNQVDLKYAAQNGIAVFNSPFSNSRSVAELVISEIIALARQICDRSMELHKGTWNKVSNGCWEVRGKTLGIVGYGHIGNQLSVLAEAMGMSVIYYDVVNLMSMGTARQVQTLGDLLKGADFVTLHVPELPETENLIGATELEQMKTGSYLINASRGSVVDIPALVNAMRKGKLAGAALDVYPNEPAGNGDYFTNDLNSWAEDLRSLKNLILTPHIGGSTEEAQSAIGVEVADALVRYVNEGATLGAVNMPEVNLRSLTMDEPNHVRVIYIHRNVPGVLRKVNEVLGDHNVDKQMTDSRGEVAYLMADISNVAESEIKDLWQNLEDLSSRIRTRVLY
;
A
#
# COMPACT_ATOMS: atom_id res chain seq x y z
N MET A 1 49.52 21.21 52.26
CA MET A 1 49.78 19.79 52.54
C MET A 1 48.88 18.98 51.63
N ALA A 2 49.48 18.29 50.66
CA ALA A 2 48.80 17.56 49.60
C ALA A 2 48.31 16.20 50.12
N THR A 3 47.02 15.90 49.91
CA THR A 3 46.41 14.60 50.20
C THR A 3 46.69 13.63 49.06
N GLN A 4 47.12 12.43 49.46
CA GLN A 4 47.64 11.32 48.66
C GLN A 4 46.68 10.79 47.59
N ALA A 5 47.26 10.32 46.48
CA ALA A 5 46.62 9.39 45.55
C ALA A 5 46.53 7.99 46.19
N ARG A 6 45.43 7.27 45.92
CA ARG A 6 45.27 5.84 46.23
C ARG A 6 44.73 5.09 45.01
N ASP A 7 45.23 3.87 44.89
CA ASP A 7 45.33 3.02 43.69
C ASP A 7 44.02 2.50 43.09
N ILE A 8 44.09 2.21 41.79
CA ILE A 8 43.14 1.42 41.01
C ILE A 8 43.50 -0.07 41.15
N PRO A 9 42.62 -0.95 41.66
CA PRO A 9 42.80 -2.38 41.55
C PRO A 9 42.25 -2.93 40.22
N SER A 10 43.01 -3.86 39.68
CA SER A 10 42.96 -4.53 38.38
C SER A 10 41.68 -5.30 38.06
N ILE A 11 41.43 -5.35 36.75
CA ILE A 11 40.51 -6.23 36.01
C ILE A 11 40.80 -7.68 36.37
N ASP A 12 39.87 -8.34 37.05
CA ASP A 12 39.58 -9.77 36.89
C ASP A 12 38.29 -10.11 37.66
N THR A 13 37.15 -10.04 36.99
CA THR A 13 35.88 -10.74 37.30
C THR A 13 34.74 -10.26 36.38
N LEU A 14 34.89 -10.44 35.06
CA LEU A 14 33.73 -10.49 34.16
C LEU A 14 33.31 -11.96 34.01
N SER A 15 32.68 -12.49 35.07
CA SER A 15 31.91 -13.72 34.95
C SER A 15 30.56 -13.39 34.31
N ARG A 16 30.33 -14.02 33.16
CA ARG A 16 29.12 -13.97 32.35
C ARG A 16 27.89 -14.24 33.21
N THR A 17 26.99 -13.26 33.28
CA THR A 17 25.57 -13.52 33.57
C THR A 17 24.73 -12.73 32.58
N VAL A 18 24.54 -13.30 31.38
CA VAL A 18 23.50 -12.85 30.45
C VAL A 18 22.22 -13.54 30.92
N SER A 19 21.32 -12.75 31.48
CA SER A 19 19.99 -13.21 31.88
C SER A 19 19.22 -13.65 30.63
N ASN A 20 18.99 -14.96 30.53
CA ASN A 20 18.02 -15.55 29.61
C ASN A 20 16.61 -15.17 30.07
N SER A 21 15.91 -14.38 29.27
CA SER A 21 14.45 -14.36 29.23
C SER A 21 14.02 -14.25 27.77
N PHE A 22 14.17 -15.37 27.04
CA PHE A 22 13.48 -15.62 25.79
C PHE A 22 12.11 -16.19 26.13
N ASP A 23 11.09 -15.33 26.24
CA ASP A 23 9.71 -15.77 26.06
C ASP A 23 9.44 -15.90 24.56
N LEU A 24 9.80 -17.05 24.01
CA LEU A 24 9.34 -17.49 22.69
C LEU A 24 7.87 -17.90 22.82
N SER A 25 6.97 -16.94 22.63
CA SER A 25 5.55 -17.22 22.47
C SER A 25 5.31 -17.89 21.11
N SER A 26 4.76 -19.11 21.13
CA SER A 26 4.44 -19.96 19.99
C SER A 26 3.00 -19.77 19.48
N SER A 27 2.42 -18.58 19.64
CA SER A 27 1.01 -18.33 19.31
C SER A 27 0.84 -17.44 18.07
N PRO A 28 0.01 -17.84 17.09
CA PRO A 28 -0.30 -17.03 15.89
C PRO A 28 -1.15 -15.78 16.17
N THR A 29 -1.51 -15.51 17.43
CA THR A 29 -2.30 -14.34 17.84
C THR A 29 -1.49 -13.20 18.48
N ALA A 30 -0.16 -13.32 18.58
CA ALA A 30 0.69 -12.27 19.16
C ALA A 30 1.22 -11.32 18.08
N THR A 31 0.70 -10.09 18.04
CA THR A 31 1.16 -9.04 17.12
C THR A 31 2.51 -8.48 17.61
N PHE A 32 3.55 -8.59 16.78
CA PHE A 32 4.87 -8.05 17.07
C PHE A 32 4.90 -6.55 16.70
N ASN A 33 4.82 -5.68 17.71
CA ASN A 33 5.14 -4.27 17.53
C ASN A 33 6.64 -4.08 17.83
N SER A 34 7.42 -3.69 16.84
CA SER A 34 8.79 -3.23 17.08
C SER A 34 8.78 -2.05 18.07
N PRO A 35 9.62 -2.04 19.11
CA PRO A 35 9.71 -0.88 19.98
C PRO A 35 10.26 0.32 19.18
N PRO A 36 9.75 1.54 19.39
CA PRO A 36 10.29 2.71 18.74
C PRO A 36 11.74 2.91 19.19
N SER A 37 12.63 3.16 18.22
CA SER A 37 14.04 3.45 18.45
C SER A 37 14.21 4.58 19.47
N SER A 38 14.83 4.27 20.60
CA SER A 38 15.24 5.23 21.63
C SER A 38 16.45 6.03 21.16
N PHE A 39 16.23 7.06 20.36
CA PHE A 39 17.20 8.12 20.07
C PHE A 39 16.59 9.49 20.38
N GLY A 40 17.15 10.18 21.37
CA GLY A 40 17.05 11.63 21.57
C GLY A 40 15.67 12.19 21.95
N GLY A 41 15.52 12.63 23.21
CA GLY A 41 14.34 13.38 23.65
C GLY A 41 14.23 14.74 22.97
N LEU A 42 13.58 14.78 21.80
CA LEU A 42 12.96 16.00 21.29
C LEU A 42 11.70 16.25 22.12
N ARG A 43 11.59 17.46 22.69
CA ARG A 43 10.38 17.94 23.36
C ARG A 43 9.21 17.74 22.38
N ARG A 44 8.31 16.80 22.68
CA ARG A 44 7.13 16.52 21.85
C ARG A 44 6.17 17.69 22.06
N VAL A 45 6.22 18.69 21.17
CA VAL A 45 5.27 19.81 21.18
C VAL A 45 3.90 19.24 20.85
N SER A 46 2.90 19.51 21.70
CA SER A 46 1.53 19.04 21.46
C SER A 46 0.95 19.74 20.23
N THR A 47 0.57 18.95 19.22
CA THR A 47 -0.10 19.43 18.01
C THR A 47 -1.53 19.87 18.34
N LYS A 48 -1.97 20.97 17.72
CA LYS A 48 -3.34 21.48 17.85
C LYS A 48 -4.25 20.60 17.00
N GLN A 49 -5.30 20.02 17.60
CA GLN A 49 -6.37 19.37 16.84
C GLN A 49 -7.24 20.46 16.22
N LEU A 50 -7.14 20.66 14.90
CA LEU A 50 -7.93 21.66 14.21
C LEU A 50 -9.32 21.11 13.92
N LYS A 51 -10.34 21.94 14.11
CA LYS A 51 -11.73 21.58 13.82
C LYS A 51 -12.19 22.31 12.56
N PRO A 52 -12.98 21.68 11.68
CA PRO A 52 -13.60 22.37 10.57
C PRO A 52 -14.62 23.40 11.08
N PHE A 53 -14.60 24.62 10.54
CA PHE A 53 -15.53 25.70 10.90
C PHE A 53 -17.02 25.35 10.72
N ALA A 54 -17.36 24.61 9.66
CA ALA A 54 -18.76 24.36 9.28
C ALA A 54 -19.31 22.98 9.70
N THR A 55 -18.54 22.13 10.39
CA THR A 55 -18.92 20.72 10.60
C THR A 55 -18.95 20.38 12.09
N GLN A 56 -20.15 20.24 12.66
CA GLN A 56 -20.29 19.95 14.09
C GLN A 56 -20.05 18.48 14.44
N ASP A 57 -20.27 17.54 13.50
CA ASP A 57 -19.98 16.11 13.69
C ASP A 57 -19.52 15.44 12.39
N ILE A 58 -18.30 14.87 12.39
CA ILE A 58 -17.79 14.08 11.26
C ILE A 58 -18.39 12.68 11.28
N LYS A 59 -19.22 12.38 10.28
CA LYS A 59 -19.79 11.05 10.05
C LYS A 59 -18.91 10.21 9.14
N VAL A 60 -18.54 9.03 9.62
CA VAL A 60 -17.68 8.06 8.93
C VAL A 60 -18.49 6.79 8.64
N LEU A 61 -18.53 6.37 7.38
CA LEU A 61 -19.14 5.10 6.97
C LEU A 61 -18.04 4.12 6.55
N LEU A 62 -17.90 3.00 7.25
CA LEU A 62 -16.96 1.94 6.92
C LEU A 62 -17.70 0.70 6.42
N LEU A 63 -17.36 0.22 5.23
CA LEU A 63 -18.00 -0.93 4.57
C LEU A 63 -17.04 -2.12 4.46
N GLU A 64 -17.56 -3.31 4.17
CA GLU A 64 -16.76 -4.51 3.81
C GLU A 64 -15.81 -5.02 4.90
N ASN A 65 -16.20 -4.88 6.17
CA ASN A 65 -15.45 -5.42 7.30
C ASN A 65 -14.01 -4.87 7.41
N VAL A 66 -13.86 -3.54 7.31
CA VAL A 66 -12.61 -2.83 7.65
C VAL A 66 -12.10 -3.27 9.03
N ASN A 67 -10.78 -3.48 9.12
CA ASN A 67 -10.10 -3.98 10.32
C ASN A 67 -10.41 -3.11 11.57
N GLN A 68 -10.50 -3.77 12.73
CA GLN A 68 -10.87 -3.13 14.00
C GLN A 68 -9.90 -2.01 14.42
N THR A 69 -8.61 -2.14 14.12
CA THR A 69 -7.58 -1.14 14.45
C THR A 69 -7.87 0.20 13.75
N GLY A 70 -8.22 0.17 12.45
CA GLY A 70 -8.61 1.37 11.71
C GLY A 70 -9.89 2.02 12.26
N GLN A 71 -10.87 1.19 12.67
CA GLN A 71 -12.07 1.70 13.34
C GLN A 71 -11.75 2.39 14.68
N ALA A 72 -10.84 1.82 15.46
CA ALA A 72 -10.44 2.35 16.75
C ALA A 72 -9.74 3.71 16.61
N ILE A 73 -8.85 3.86 15.62
CA ILE A 73 -8.18 5.13 15.31
C ILE A 73 -9.20 6.23 14.98
N LEU A 74 -10.18 5.93 14.12
CA LEU A 74 -11.21 6.90 13.73
C LEU A 74 -12.14 7.25 14.90
N ARG A 75 -12.53 6.27 15.72
CA ARG A 75 -13.33 6.52 16.94
C ARG A 75 -12.56 7.33 17.98
N ALA A 76 -11.26 7.14 18.10
CA ALA A 76 -10.41 7.89 19.05
C ALA A 76 -10.32 9.38 18.71
N GLN A 77 -10.58 9.78 17.46
CA GLN A 77 -10.71 11.19 17.07
C GLN A 77 -12.07 11.81 17.43
N GLY A 78 -13.01 11.02 17.98
CA GLY A 78 -14.37 11.47 18.30
C GLY A 78 -15.33 11.46 17.10
N TYR A 79 -14.99 10.78 16.00
CA TYR A 79 -15.87 10.69 14.83
C TYR A 79 -17.04 9.73 15.05
N GLN A 80 -18.17 10.00 14.40
CA GLN A 80 -19.34 9.12 14.39
C GLN A 80 -19.14 8.00 13.36
N VAL A 81 -18.59 6.87 13.81
CA VAL A 81 -18.25 5.72 12.95
C VAL A 81 -19.40 4.72 12.86
N GLU A 82 -20.08 4.67 11.71
CA GLU A 82 -20.96 3.58 11.31
C GLU A 82 -20.15 2.50 10.58
N PHE A 83 -20.32 1.23 10.98
CA PHE A 83 -19.58 0.10 10.41
C PHE A 83 -20.53 -0.99 9.92
N LEU A 84 -20.30 -1.45 8.69
CA LEU A 84 -21.04 -2.55 8.06
C LEU A 84 -20.08 -3.63 7.57
N LYS A 85 -20.40 -4.89 7.89
CA LYS A 85 -19.58 -6.05 7.50
C LYS A 85 -19.63 -6.34 5.99
N ALA A 86 -20.74 -6.01 5.34
CA ALA A 86 -20.97 -6.27 3.93
C ALA A 86 -20.81 -5.00 3.09
N SER A 87 -20.63 -5.19 1.77
CA SER A 87 -20.88 -4.12 0.80
C SER A 87 -22.38 -3.86 0.69
N LEU A 88 -22.73 -2.67 0.19
CA LEU A 88 -24.11 -2.28 -0.06
C LEU A 88 -24.41 -2.30 -1.56
N PRO A 89 -25.62 -2.70 -1.97
CA PRO A 89 -26.12 -2.42 -3.31
C PRO A 89 -26.14 -0.92 -3.60
N GLU A 90 -25.98 -0.54 -4.86
CA GLU A 90 -25.80 0.85 -5.28
C GLU A 90 -26.90 1.80 -4.76
N ASP A 91 -28.18 1.42 -4.86
CA ASP A 91 -29.28 2.29 -4.44
C ASP A 91 -29.28 2.52 -2.92
N LYS A 92 -28.96 1.49 -2.12
CA LYS A 92 -28.82 1.63 -0.65
C LYS A 92 -27.57 2.43 -0.27
N LEU A 93 -26.51 2.32 -1.07
CA LEU A 93 -25.30 3.11 -0.88
C LEU A 93 -25.57 4.59 -1.13
N ILE A 94 -26.33 4.92 -2.17
CA ILE A 94 -26.79 6.29 -2.48
C ILE A 94 -27.58 6.89 -1.32
N GLU A 95 -28.49 6.12 -0.71
CA GLU A 95 -29.26 6.60 0.44
C GLU A 95 -28.36 6.95 1.62
N LYS A 96 -27.39 6.09 1.94
CA LYS A 96 -26.51 6.27 3.10
C LYS A 96 -25.43 7.34 2.90
N ILE A 97 -24.89 7.48 1.69
CA ILE A 97 -23.72 8.35 1.47
C ILE A 97 -24.04 9.85 1.54
N ARG A 98 -25.31 10.24 1.45
CA ARG A 98 -25.77 11.64 1.43
C ARG A 98 -25.26 12.49 2.60
N ASP A 99 -25.24 11.90 3.79
CA ASP A 99 -24.87 12.60 5.04
C ASP A 99 -23.45 12.25 5.54
N VAL A 100 -22.69 11.49 4.75
CA VAL A 100 -21.38 10.98 5.15
C VAL A 100 -20.26 11.93 4.72
N HIS A 101 -19.30 12.16 5.60
CA HIS A 101 -18.14 13.02 5.34
C HIS A 101 -16.92 12.19 4.93
N VAL A 102 -16.78 10.99 5.50
CA VAL A 102 -15.67 10.07 5.25
C VAL A 102 -16.25 8.70 4.93
N ILE A 103 -15.84 8.10 3.81
CA ILE A 103 -16.22 6.72 3.49
C ILE A 103 -14.99 5.83 3.38
N GLY A 104 -15.02 4.69 4.07
CA GLY A 104 -14.02 3.63 3.99
C GLY A 104 -14.59 2.42 3.27
N ILE A 105 -13.93 1.98 2.20
CA ILE A 105 -14.36 0.82 1.39
C ILE A 105 -13.21 -0.16 1.17
N ARG A 106 -13.52 -1.35 0.64
CA ARG A 106 -12.53 -2.30 0.11
C ARG A 106 -12.80 -2.53 -1.37
N SER A 107 -12.63 -3.75 -1.87
CA SER A 107 -12.64 -4.06 -3.30
C SER A 107 -14.02 -4.24 -3.92
N LYS A 108 -15.08 -4.51 -3.15
CA LYS A 108 -16.42 -4.82 -3.68
C LYS A 108 -17.30 -3.59 -3.88
N THR A 109 -17.17 -2.57 -3.04
CA THR A 109 -18.01 -1.37 -3.15
C THR A 109 -17.55 -0.51 -4.32
N LYS A 110 -18.46 -0.21 -5.26
CA LYS A 110 -18.19 0.64 -6.41
C LYS A 110 -18.68 2.07 -6.17
N LEU A 111 -17.76 3.02 -6.11
CA LEU A 111 -18.04 4.45 -6.01
C LEU A 111 -18.01 5.09 -7.39
N THR A 112 -19.08 4.88 -8.14
CA THR A 112 -19.28 5.48 -9.47
C THR A 112 -19.65 6.95 -9.37
N ALA A 113 -19.54 7.70 -10.48
CA ALA A 113 -20.03 9.08 -10.55
C ALA A 113 -21.51 9.23 -10.14
N ARG A 114 -22.36 8.20 -10.35
CA ARG A 114 -23.77 8.21 -9.92
C ARG A 114 -23.88 8.23 -8.39
N VAL A 115 -23.08 7.42 -7.70
CA VAL A 115 -23.04 7.38 -6.23
C VAL A 115 -22.43 8.67 -5.67
N LEU A 116 -21.29 9.10 -6.21
CA LEU A 116 -20.57 10.26 -5.71
C LEU A 116 -21.33 11.58 -5.89
N ARG A 117 -22.21 11.68 -6.90
CA ARG A 117 -23.08 12.86 -7.10
C ARG A 117 -24.04 13.11 -5.95
N GLU A 118 -24.49 12.04 -5.30
CA GLU A 118 -25.44 12.11 -4.18
C GLU A 118 -24.73 12.40 -2.85
N ALA A 119 -23.40 12.25 -2.80
CA ALA A 119 -22.56 12.42 -1.63
C ALA A 119 -22.19 13.90 -1.38
N LYS A 120 -23.16 14.71 -0.97
CA LYS A 120 -23.01 16.18 -0.86
C LYS A 120 -21.96 16.62 0.17
N ASN A 121 -21.80 15.86 1.25
CA ASN A 121 -20.91 16.20 2.37
C ASN A 121 -19.57 15.47 2.33
N LEU A 122 -19.38 14.56 1.37
CA LEU A 122 -18.21 13.69 1.32
C LEU A 122 -16.96 14.50 1.00
N ILE A 123 -15.95 14.42 1.88
CA ILE A 123 -14.66 15.12 1.74
C ILE A 123 -13.52 14.17 1.39
N VAL A 124 -13.60 12.91 1.81
CA VAL A 124 -12.52 11.94 1.60
C VAL A 124 -13.01 10.50 1.52
N ILE A 125 -12.33 9.71 0.71
CA ILE A 125 -12.53 8.27 0.51
C ILE A 125 -11.25 7.55 0.95
N GLY A 126 -11.39 6.55 1.82
CA GLY A 126 -10.33 5.61 2.18
C GLY A 126 -10.57 4.27 1.52
N CYS A 127 -9.70 3.89 0.58
CA CYS A 127 -9.63 2.54 0.05
C CYS A 127 -8.75 1.70 1.00
N PHE A 128 -9.38 0.90 1.85
CA PHE A 128 -8.72 -0.07 2.74
C PHE A 128 -8.26 -1.31 1.95
N CYS A 129 -7.55 -1.06 0.85
CA CYS A 129 -6.94 -2.01 -0.06
C CYS A 129 -5.87 -1.30 -0.89
N ILE A 130 -5.09 -2.07 -1.64
CA ILE A 130 -4.04 -1.53 -2.50
C ILE A 130 -4.66 -0.85 -3.74
N GLY A 131 -5.57 -1.55 -4.43
CA GLY A 131 -6.21 -1.07 -5.63
C GLY A 131 -7.31 -0.03 -5.38
N THR A 132 -7.55 0.83 -6.37
CA THR A 132 -8.56 1.90 -6.33
C THR A 132 -9.50 1.89 -7.54
N ASN A 133 -9.47 0.83 -8.34
CA ASN A 133 -10.26 0.65 -9.58
C ASN A 133 -11.78 0.77 -9.38
N GLN A 134 -12.24 0.50 -8.16
CA GLN A 134 -13.64 0.58 -7.75
C GLN A 134 -14.12 2.02 -7.49
N VAL A 135 -13.24 3.03 -7.55
CA VAL A 135 -13.56 4.44 -7.33
C VAL A 135 -13.35 5.25 -8.61
N ASP A 136 -14.33 6.08 -8.96
CA ASP A 136 -14.17 7.09 -10.02
C ASP A 136 -13.27 8.24 -9.53
N LEU A 137 -11.95 8.04 -9.66
CA LEU A 137 -10.93 8.99 -9.19
C LEU A 137 -11.06 10.37 -9.84
N LYS A 138 -11.47 10.40 -11.12
CA LYS A 138 -11.62 11.64 -11.90
C LYS A 138 -12.81 12.44 -11.38
N TYR A 139 -13.97 11.81 -11.20
CA TYR A 139 -15.13 12.46 -10.63
C TYR A 139 -14.86 12.93 -9.20
N ALA A 140 -14.21 12.09 -8.38
CA ALA A 140 -13.83 12.45 -7.02
C ALA A 140 -12.94 13.71 -6.98
N ALA A 141 -11.89 13.78 -7.81
CA ALA A 141 -10.98 14.92 -7.86
C ALA A 141 -11.70 16.21 -8.31
N GLN A 142 -12.54 16.13 -9.34
CA GLN A 142 -13.31 17.28 -9.85
C GLN A 142 -14.30 17.87 -8.84
N ASN A 143 -14.72 17.08 -7.85
CA ASN A 143 -15.59 17.51 -6.76
C ASN A 143 -14.84 17.77 -5.44
N GLY A 144 -13.50 17.79 -5.48
CA GLY A 144 -12.66 18.08 -4.30
C GLY A 144 -12.74 16.98 -3.24
N ILE A 145 -12.91 15.73 -3.65
CA ILE A 145 -12.93 14.54 -2.78
C ILE A 145 -11.58 13.84 -2.92
N ALA A 146 -10.79 13.81 -1.85
CA ALA A 146 -9.51 13.11 -1.83
C ALA A 146 -9.72 11.59 -1.69
N VAL A 147 -8.87 10.79 -2.33
CA VAL A 147 -8.87 9.33 -2.22
C VAL A 147 -7.51 8.87 -1.72
N PHE A 148 -7.49 8.09 -0.65
CA PHE A 148 -6.28 7.48 -0.08
C PHE A 148 -6.38 5.96 -0.19
N ASN A 149 -5.23 5.31 -0.39
CA ASN A 149 -5.10 3.86 -0.34
C ASN A 149 -3.92 3.47 0.57
N SER A 150 -3.60 2.17 0.60
CA SER A 150 -2.45 1.64 1.35
C SER A 150 -1.58 0.81 0.40
N PRO A 151 -0.68 1.45 -0.36
CA PRO A 151 0.04 0.80 -1.44
C PRO A 151 1.13 -0.17 -0.98
N PHE A 152 1.64 -0.03 0.26
CA PHE A 152 2.85 -0.75 0.70
C PHE A 152 2.61 -1.75 1.83
N SER A 153 1.45 -1.73 2.50
CA SER A 153 1.18 -2.54 3.71
C SER A 153 1.18 -4.05 3.47
N ASN A 154 1.10 -4.52 2.24
CA ASN A 154 1.15 -5.95 1.90
C ASN A 154 2.55 -6.46 1.51
N SER A 155 3.57 -5.58 1.49
CA SER A 155 4.88 -5.92 0.91
C SER A 155 5.51 -7.15 1.57
N ARG A 156 5.39 -7.25 2.91
CA ARG A 156 5.91 -8.38 3.68
C ARG A 156 5.22 -9.69 3.30
N SER A 157 3.89 -9.68 3.23
CA SER A 157 3.11 -10.88 2.97
C SER A 157 3.39 -11.46 1.58
N VAL A 158 3.54 -10.60 0.56
CA VAL A 158 3.91 -11.05 -0.79
C VAL A 158 5.32 -11.65 -0.79
N ALA A 159 6.28 -11.00 -0.12
CA ALA A 159 7.65 -11.52 -0.04
C ALA A 159 7.72 -12.90 0.64
N GLU A 160 6.95 -13.12 1.72
CA GLU A 160 6.86 -14.42 2.39
C GLU A 160 6.19 -15.49 1.52
N LEU A 161 5.10 -15.13 0.82
CA LEU A 161 4.45 -16.05 -0.12
C LEU A 161 5.43 -16.52 -1.20
N VAL A 162 6.17 -15.61 -1.83
CA VAL A 162 7.13 -15.96 -2.89
C VAL A 162 8.22 -16.88 -2.37
N ILE A 163 8.77 -16.65 -1.16
CA ILE A 163 9.75 -17.57 -0.57
C ILE A 163 9.15 -18.97 -0.35
N SER A 164 7.91 -19.04 0.14
CA SER A 164 7.19 -20.30 0.31
C SER A 164 7.02 -21.01 -1.04
N GLU A 165 6.61 -20.29 -2.08
CA GLU A 165 6.43 -20.82 -3.43
C GLU A 165 7.75 -21.31 -4.05
N ILE A 166 8.85 -20.57 -3.90
CA ILE A 166 10.18 -21.00 -4.35
C ILE A 166 10.52 -22.37 -3.76
N ILE A 167 10.36 -22.53 -2.43
CA ILE A 167 10.67 -23.78 -1.74
C ILE A 167 9.70 -24.89 -2.18
N ALA A 168 8.41 -24.59 -2.27
CA ALA A 168 7.39 -25.54 -2.67
C ALA A 168 7.59 -26.06 -4.09
N LEU A 169 7.91 -25.18 -5.04
CA LEU A 169 8.22 -25.52 -6.43
C LEU A 169 9.52 -26.32 -6.56
N ALA A 170 10.58 -25.89 -5.88
CA ALA A 170 11.88 -26.57 -5.90
C ALA A 170 11.80 -28.02 -5.39
N ARG A 171 10.83 -28.29 -4.51
CA ARG A 171 10.64 -29.59 -3.84
C ARG A 171 9.38 -30.33 -4.30
N GLN A 172 8.62 -29.76 -5.24
CA GLN A 172 7.35 -30.28 -5.76
C GLN A 172 6.32 -30.60 -4.65
N ILE A 173 6.33 -29.84 -3.54
CA ILE A 173 5.60 -30.19 -2.31
C ILE A 173 4.10 -30.31 -2.57
N CYS A 174 3.52 -29.39 -3.34
CA CYS A 174 2.09 -29.36 -3.64
C CYS A 174 1.64 -30.62 -4.38
N ASP A 175 2.36 -31.01 -5.42
CA ASP A 175 2.07 -32.23 -6.20
C ASP A 175 2.16 -33.49 -5.33
N ARG A 176 3.24 -33.62 -4.54
CA ARG A 176 3.48 -34.79 -3.67
C ARG A 176 2.40 -34.90 -2.59
N SER A 177 1.96 -33.78 -2.03
CA SER A 177 0.86 -33.74 -1.08
C SER A 177 -0.45 -34.21 -1.73
N MET A 178 -0.77 -33.70 -2.93
CA MET A 178 -1.96 -34.10 -3.67
C MET A 178 -1.97 -35.58 -4.07
N GLU A 179 -0.81 -36.15 -4.40
CA GLU A 179 -0.65 -37.60 -4.65
C GLU A 179 -0.99 -38.41 -3.39
N LEU A 180 -0.45 -38.02 -2.23
CA LEU A 180 -0.70 -38.68 -0.95
C LEU A 180 -2.17 -38.59 -0.51
N HIS A 181 -2.82 -37.43 -0.70
CA HIS A 181 -4.27 -37.27 -0.47
C HIS A 181 -5.13 -38.20 -1.34
N LYS A 182 -4.61 -38.62 -2.50
CA LYS A 182 -5.25 -39.60 -3.39
C LYS A 182 -4.82 -41.05 -3.12
N GLY A 183 -4.01 -41.28 -2.09
CA GLY A 183 -3.49 -42.61 -1.72
C GLY A 183 -2.26 -43.06 -2.52
N THR A 184 -1.68 -42.20 -3.35
CA THR A 184 -0.49 -42.52 -4.14
C THR A 184 0.78 -42.17 -3.36
N TRP A 185 1.62 -43.17 -3.09
CA TRP A 185 2.93 -42.97 -2.47
C TRP A 185 4.03 -42.82 -3.54
N ASN A 186 4.51 -41.60 -3.78
CA ASN A 186 5.50 -41.30 -4.82
C ASN A 186 6.77 -40.67 -4.23
N LYS A 187 7.66 -41.50 -3.67
CA LYS A 187 8.92 -41.05 -3.06
C LYS A 187 10.03 -40.98 -4.11
N VAL A 188 10.31 -39.78 -4.61
CA VAL A 188 11.37 -39.51 -5.59
C VAL A 188 12.22 -38.31 -5.19
N SER A 189 13.50 -38.31 -5.57
CA SER A 189 14.41 -37.17 -5.42
C SER A 189 14.72 -36.47 -6.76
N ASN A 190 14.37 -37.09 -7.88
CA ASN A 190 14.66 -36.54 -9.20
C ASN A 190 13.91 -35.22 -9.41
N GLY A 191 14.61 -34.19 -9.88
CA GLY A 191 14.03 -32.86 -10.08
C GLY A 191 13.69 -32.09 -8.81
N CYS A 192 14.16 -32.54 -7.63
CA CYS A 192 13.98 -31.85 -6.36
C CYS A 192 15.29 -31.19 -5.90
N TRP A 193 15.24 -29.93 -5.48
CA TRP A 193 16.43 -29.13 -5.20
C TRP A 193 16.38 -28.43 -3.85
N GLU A 194 17.54 -28.27 -3.22
CA GLU A 194 17.74 -27.22 -2.22
C GLU A 194 17.81 -25.86 -2.90
N VAL A 195 17.17 -24.85 -2.30
CA VAL A 195 17.22 -23.45 -2.79
C VAL A 195 18.55 -22.77 -2.49
N ARG A 196 19.28 -23.24 -1.46
CA ARG A 196 20.62 -22.75 -1.13
C ARG A 196 21.56 -22.89 -2.34
N GLY A 197 22.31 -21.83 -2.61
CA GLY A 197 23.23 -21.72 -3.74
C GLY A 197 22.57 -21.56 -5.11
N LYS A 198 21.23 -21.45 -5.18
CA LYS A 198 20.52 -21.09 -6.41
C LYS A 198 20.45 -19.58 -6.58
N THR A 199 20.26 -19.15 -7.82
CA THR A 199 20.12 -17.74 -8.16
C THR A 199 18.65 -17.34 -8.26
N LEU A 200 18.23 -16.36 -7.46
CA LEU A 200 16.95 -15.67 -7.59
C LEU A 200 17.13 -14.42 -8.47
N GLY A 201 16.38 -14.34 -9.56
CA GLY A 201 16.24 -13.17 -10.42
C GLY A 201 14.97 -12.40 -10.09
N ILE A 202 15.11 -11.16 -9.65
CA ILE A 202 13.99 -10.27 -9.31
C ILE A 202 13.78 -9.23 -10.41
N VAL A 203 12.62 -9.22 -11.05
CA VAL A 203 12.23 -8.19 -12.03
C VAL A 203 11.36 -7.16 -11.32
N GLY A 204 11.89 -5.94 -11.15
CA GLY A 204 11.30 -4.88 -10.32
C GLY A 204 11.83 -4.92 -8.88
N TYR A 205 12.71 -3.99 -8.54
CA TYR A 205 13.41 -3.94 -7.25
C TYR A 205 12.86 -2.84 -6.31
N GLY A 206 11.53 -2.70 -6.30
CA GLY A 206 10.80 -1.81 -5.40
C GLY A 206 10.62 -2.37 -3.98
N HIS A 207 9.52 -1.97 -3.32
CA HIS A 207 9.22 -2.35 -1.93
C HIS A 207 9.14 -3.86 -1.68
N ILE A 208 8.60 -4.63 -2.62
CA ILE A 208 8.49 -6.09 -2.47
C ILE A 208 9.83 -6.74 -2.85
N GLY A 209 10.42 -6.35 -3.98
CA GLY A 209 11.66 -6.93 -4.48
C GLY A 209 12.84 -6.78 -3.51
N ASN A 210 12.99 -5.62 -2.87
CA ASN A 210 14.07 -5.39 -1.91
C ASN A 210 13.89 -6.20 -0.61
N GLN A 211 12.66 -6.40 -0.15
CA GLN A 211 12.36 -7.18 1.04
C GLN A 211 12.54 -8.67 0.77
N LEU A 212 12.13 -9.11 -0.42
CA LEU A 212 12.34 -10.46 -0.91
C LEU A 212 13.83 -10.80 -1.02
N SER A 213 14.67 -9.86 -1.51
CA SER A 213 16.11 -10.14 -1.61
C SER A 213 16.75 -10.44 -0.26
N VAL A 214 16.36 -9.71 0.79
CA VAL A 214 16.86 -9.96 2.15
C VAL A 214 16.49 -11.36 2.64
N LEU A 215 15.25 -11.81 2.38
CA LEU A 215 14.81 -13.15 2.76
C LEU A 215 15.48 -14.26 1.95
N ALA A 216 15.65 -14.05 0.65
CA ALA A 216 16.32 -15.01 -0.23
C ALA A 216 17.80 -15.18 0.14
N GLU A 217 18.49 -14.08 0.47
CA GLU A 217 19.88 -14.14 0.96
C GLU A 217 19.99 -14.85 2.31
N ALA A 218 19.04 -14.63 3.23
CA ALA A 218 19.00 -15.35 4.50
C ALA A 218 18.81 -16.87 4.32
N MET A 219 18.19 -17.29 3.21
CA MET A 219 18.04 -18.68 2.78
C MET A 219 19.28 -19.23 2.03
N GLY A 220 20.32 -18.40 1.84
CA GLY A 220 21.55 -18.75 1.14
C GLY A 220 21.42 -18.78 -0.38
N MET A 221 20.46 -18.05 -0.95
CA MET A 221 20.36 -17.82 -2.40
C MET A 221 21.27 -16.66 -2.83
N SER A 222 21.72 -16.68 -4.07
CA SER A 222 22.33 -15.50 -4.71
C SER A 222 21.24 -14.67 -5.37
N VAL A 223 21.22 -13.35 -5.16
CA VAL A 223 20.17 -12.48 -5.70
C VAL A 223 20.73 -11.58 -6.80
N ILE A 224 20.09 -11.63 -7.97
CA ILE A 224 20.27 -10.65 -9.04
C ILE A 224 18.93 -9.96 -9.30
N TYR A 225 18.96 -8.70 -9.71
CA TYR A 225 17.74 -7.96 -10.02
C TYR A 225 17.88 -7.09 -11.26
N TYR A 226 16.77 -6.87 -11.94
CA TYR A 226 16.64 -5.95 -13.05
C TYR A 226 15.56 -4.94 -12.70
N ASP A 227 15.89 -3.66 -12.87
CA ASP A 227 14.98 -2.54 -12.74
C ASP A 227 15.35 -1.49 -13.79
N VAL A 228 14.36 -0.74 -14.28
CA VAL A 228 14.57 0.35 -15.25
C VAL A 228 15.27 1.54 -14.61
N VAL A 229 15.18 1.66 -13.28
CA VAL A 229 15.91 2.65 -12.49
C VAL A 229 17.14 2.01 -11.86
N ASN A 230 18.24 2.76 -11.80
CA ASN A 230 19.40 2.34 -11.02
C ASN A 230 19.09 2.50 -9.53
N LEU A 231 18.97 1.39 -8.80
CA LEU A 231 18.58 1.36 -7.40
C LEU A 231 19.74 0.82 -6.55
N MET A 232 19.88 1.34 -5.34
CA MET A 232 20.88 0.85 -4.41
C MET A 232 20.49 -0.57 -3.95
N SER A 233 21.41 -1.52 -4.10
CA SER A 233 21.17 -2.89 -3.67
C SER A 233 21.18 -3.03 -2.15
N MET A 234 20.38 -3.97 -1.66
CA MET A 234 20.42 -4.40 -0.27
C MET A 234 21.29 -5.67 -0.16
N GLY A 235 22.17 -5.72 0.84
CA GLY A 235 22.99 -6.90 1.10
C GLY A 235 23.96 -7.21 -0.04
N THR A 236 23.92 -8.44 -0.54
CA THR A 236 24.77 -8.91 -1.65
C THR A 236 24.07 -8.90 -3.01
N ALA A 237 22.84 -8.38 -3.07
CA ALA A 237 22.06 -8.34 -4.29
C ALA A 237 22.77 -7.51 -5.36
N ARG A 238 22.70 -7.96 -6.61
CA ARG A 238 23.39 -7.31 -7.73
C ARG A 238 22.42 -6.91 -8.83
N GLN A 239 22.46 -5.64 -9.22
CA GLN A 239 21.74 -5.18 -10.41
C GLN A 239 22.41 -5.72 -11.67
N VAL A 240 21.61 -6.25 -12.59
CA VAL A 240 22.02 -6.58 -13.95
C VAL A 240 21.48 -5.53 -14.93
N GLN A 241 22.19 -5.33 -16.04
CA GLN A 241 21.93 -4.23 -16.96
C GLN A 241 20.72 -4.48 -17.87
N THR A 242 20.44 -5.75 -18.18
CA THR A 242 19.34 -6.12 -19.09
C THR A 242 18.48 -7.22 -18.50
N LEU A 243 17.21 -7.25 -18.88
CA LEU A 243 16.29 -8.33 -18.54
C LEU A 243 16.81 -9.69 -19.04
N GLY A 244 17.38 -9.74 -20.26
CA GLY A 244 17.94 -10.97 -20.82
C GLY A 244 19.08 -11.56 -19.99
N ASP A 245 19.94 -10.72 -19.39
CA ASP A 245 21.00 -11.18 -18.49
C ASP A 245 20.43 -11.81 -17.22
N LEU A 246 19.34 -11.23 -16.69
CA LEU A 246 18.63 -11.79 -15.53
C LEU A 246 18.05 -13.16 -15.86
N LEU A 247 17.30 -13.26 -16.96
CA LEU A 247 16.60 -14.50 -17.36
C LEU A 247 17.58 -15.65 -17.60
N LYS A 248 18.73 -15.36 -18.23
CA LYS A 248 19.80 -16.36 -18.45
C LYS A 248 20.55 -16.73 -17.17
N GLY A 249 20.63 -15.82 -16.20
CA GLY A 249 21.40 -15.97 -14.96
C GLY A 249 20.64 -16.62 -13.80
N ALA A 250 19.31 -16.54 -13.79
CA ALA A 250 18.46 -16.96 -12.68
C ALA A 250 17.96 -18.41 -12.80
N ASP A 251 17.82 -19.09 -11.66
CA ASP A 251 17.15 -20.40 -11.55
C ASP A 251 15.66 -20.21 -11.20
N PHE A 252 15.36 -19.18 -10.42
CA PHE A 252 14.01 -18.72 -10.10
C PHE A 252 13.87 -17.28 -10.57
N VAL A 253 12.83 -16.97 -11.34
CA VAL A 253 12.51 -15.60 -11.76
C VAL A 253 11.20 -15.19 -11.10
N THR A 254 11.18 -14.04 -10.43
CA THR A 254 10.00 -13.48 -9.78
C THR A 254 9.73 -12.06 -10.28
N LEU A 255 8.45 -11.73 -10.45
CA LEU A 255 7.98 -10.48 -11.02
C LEU A 255 7.33 -9.61 -9.94
N HIS A 256 7.80 -8.36 -9.82
CA HIS A 256 7.33 -7.35 -8.88
C HIS A 256 7.24 -5.97 -9.54
N VAL A 257 6.58 -5.92 -10.70
CA VAL A 257 6.41 -4.71 -11.51
C VAL A 257 4.98 -4.15 -11.39
N PRO A 258 4.78 -2.83 -11.57
CA PRO A 258 3.45 -2.24 -11.68
C PRO A 258 2.77 -2.65 -12.99
N GLU A 259 1.48 -2.33 -13.13
CA GLU A 259 0.74 -2.51 -14.38
C GLU A 259 0.83 -1.22 -15.21
N LEU A 260 1.66 -1.26 -16.24
CA LEU A 260 1.92 -0.19 -17.18
C LEU A 260 1.93 -0.76 -18.62
N PRO A 261 1.69 0.06 -19.65
CA PRO A 261 1.81 -0.37 -21.05
C PRO A 261 3.16 -1.03 -21.37
N GLU A 262 4.24 -0.59 -20.74
CA GLU A 262 5.59 -1.13 -20.93
C GLU A 262 5.82 -2.49 -20.25
N THR A 263 4.97 -2.86 -19.30
CA THR A 263 5.06 -4.12 -18.53
C THR A 263 4.03 -5.17 -18.97
N GLU A 264 3.10 -4.79 -19.85
CA GLU A 264 2.11 -5.70 -20.41
C GLU A 264 2.80 -6.76 -21.28
N ASN A 265 2.54 -8.03 -20.97
CA ASN A 265 3.20 -9.19 -21.58
C ASN A 265 4.74 -9.08 -21.59
N LEU A 266 5.32 -8.48 -20.54
CA LEU A 266 6.77 -8.37 -20.36
C LEU A 266 7.46 -9.74 -20.45
N ILE A 267 6.82 -10.79 -19.97
CA ILE A 267 7.30 -12.18 -20.09
C ILE A 267 6.44 -12.91 -21.12
N GLY A 268 6.87 -12.84 -22.39
CA GLY A 268 6.28 -13.56 -23.51
C GLY A 268 7.06 -14.82 -23.89
N ALA A 269 6.74 -15.39 -25.05
CA ALA A 269 7.41 -16.59 -25.56
C ALA A 269 8.94 -16.41 -25.74
N THR A 270 9.38 -15.21 -26.14
CA THR A 270 10.80 -14.90 -26.37
C THR A 270 11.57 -14.89 -25.05
N GLU A 271 11.00 -14.30 -24.00
CA GLU A 271 11.61 -14.17 -22.69
C GLU A 271 11.64 -15.53 -21.98
N LEU A 272 10.55 -16.30 -22.07
CA LEU A 272 10.48 -17.67 -21.56
C LEU A 272 11.55 -18.58 -22.19
N GLU A 273 11.86 -18.39 -23.47
CA GLU A 273 12.93 -19.16 -24.14
C GLU A 273 14.34 -18.72 -23.70
N GLN A 274 14.52 -17.47 -23.27
CA GLN A 274 15.79 -16.98 -22.72
C GLN A 274 16.07 -17.48 -21.31
N MET A 275 15.04 -17.89 -20.57
CA MET A 275 15.20 -18.49 -19.25
C MET A 275 16.01 -19.79 -19.32
N LYS A 276 16.69 -20.14 -18.22
CA LYS A 276 17.39 -21.44 -18.14
C LYS A 276 16.41 -22.59 -18.29
N THR A 277 16.81 -23.64 -19.00
CA THR A 277 16.03 -24.89 -19.04
C THR A 277 15.95 -25.49 -17.64
N GLY A 278 14.73 -25.78 -17.16
CA GLY A 278 14.47 -26.27 -15.81
C GLY A 278 14.37 -25.17 -14.74
N SER A 279 14.28 -23.91 -15.14
CA SER A 279 14.01 -22.79 -14.22
C SER A 279 12.54 -22.67 -13.84
N TYR A 280 12.24 -21.75 -12.93
CA TYR A 280 10.91 -21.50 -12.39
C TYR A 280 10.51 -20.04 -12.58
N LEU A 281 9.22 -19.79 -12.84
CA LEU A 281 8.65 -18.44 -12.95
C LEU A 281 7.60 -18.21 -11.86
N ILE A 282 7.66 -17.07 -11.19
CA ILE A 282 6.72 -16.68 -10.13
C ILE A 282 6.15 -15.30 -10.47
N ASN A 283 4.82 -15.19 -10.46
CA ASN A 283 4.13 -13.91 -10.63
C ASN A 283 3.10 -13.69 -9.53
N ALA A 284 3.47 -12.84 -8.57
CA ALA A 284 2.59 -12.30 -7.54
C ALA A 284 2.48 -10.77 -7.65
N SER A 285 2.58 -10.23 -8.88
CA SER A 285 2.53 -8.79 -9.14
C SER A 285 1.24 -8.37 -9.84
N ARG A 286 1.19 -8.50 -11.17
CA ARG A 286 0.05 -8.11 -12.01
C ARG A 286 -0.26 -9.20 -13.05
N GLY A 287 -1.55 -9.43 -13.29
CA GLY A 287 -2.02 -10.51 -14.15
C GLY A 287 -1.68 -10.34 -15.63
N SER A 288 -1.46 -9.11 -16.08
CA SER A 288 -1.13 -8.74 -17.46
C SER A 288 0.35 -8.87 -17.81
N VAL A 289 1.23 -9.20 -16.86
CA VAL A 289 2.70 -9.18 -17.07
C VAL A 289 3.22 -10.43 -17.80
N VAL A 290 2.50 -11.54 -17.70
CA VAL A 290 2.91 -12.83 -18.27
C VAL A 290 1.90 -13.27 -19.34
N ASP A 291 2.40 -13.64 -20.52
CA ASP A 291 1.62 -14.34 -21.53
C ASP A 291 1.37 -15.78 -21.06
N ILE A 292 0.18 -16.03 -20.50
CA ILE A 292 -0.19 -17.32 -19.92
C ILE A 292 -0.21 -18.45 -20.97
N PRO A 293 -0.79 -18.28 -22.18
CA PRO A 293 -0.62 -19.25 -23.26
C PRO A 293 0.84 -19.61 -23.57
N ALA A 294 1.74 -18.63 -23.62
CA ALA A 294 3.17 -18.89 -23.82
C ALA A 294 3.79 -19.68 -22.65
N LEU A 295 3.42 -19.34 -21.41
CA LEU A 295 3.83 -20.07 -20.21
C LEU A 295 3.38 -21.54 -20.24
N VAL A 296 2.12 -21.80 -20.57
CA VAL A 296 1.58 -23.17 -20.72
C VAL A 296 2.41 -23.97 -21.73
N ASN A 297 2.72 -23.36 -22.88
CA ASN A 297 3.53 -23.99 -23.91
C ASN A 297 4.97 -24.26 -23.43
N ALA A 298 5.60 -23.33 -22.73
CA ALA A 298 6.94 -23.49 -22.19
C ALA A 298 7.00 -24.64 -21.16
N MET A 299 6.01 -24.74 -20.27
CA MET A 299 5.89 -25.82 -19.30
C MET A 299 5.65 -27.18 -19.96
N ARG A 300 4.75 -27.26 -20.95
CA ARG A 300 4.50 -28.51 -21.72
C ARG A 300 5.73 -29.01 -22.46
N LYS A 301 6.57 -28.10 -22.95
CA LYS A 301 7.86 -28.42 -23.60
C LYS A 301 8.97 -28.78 -22.60
N GLY A 302 8.74 -28.65 -21.29
CA GLY A 302 9.75 -28.89 -20.26
C GLY A 302 10.83 -27.81 -20.18
N LYS A 303 10.58 -26.63 -20.78
CA LYS A 303 11.50 -25.48 -20.68
C LYS A 303 11.54 -24.96 -19.24
N LEU A 304 10.37 -24.85 -18.61
CA LEU A 304 10.23 -24.52 -17.19
C LEU A 304 9.91 -25.78 -16.39
N ALA A 305 10.54 -25.91 -15.23
CA ALA A 305 10.30 -27.00 -14.30
C ALA A 305 9.03 -26.79 -13.44
N GLY A 306 8.56 -25.55 -13.31
CA GLY A 306 7.37 -25.20 -12.55
C GLY A 306 7.10 -23.70 -12.59
N ALA A 307 5.93 -23.29 -12.09
CA ALA A 307 5.59 -21.88 -11.93
C ALA A 307 4.64 -21.64 -10.75
N ALA A 308 4.58 -20.42 -10.24
CA ALA A 308 3.56 -19.99 -9.28
C ALA A 308 2.90 -18.69 -9.77
N LEU A 309 1.56 -18.66 -9.75
CA LEU A 309 0.76 -17.52 -10.19
C LEU A 309 -0.27 -17.18 -9.12
N ASP A 310 -0.25 -15.93 -8.66
CA ASP A 310 -1.25 -15.39 -7.75
C ASP A 310 -2.28 -14.51 -8.47
N VAL A 311 -1.92 -13.97 -9.64
CA VAL A 311 -2.68 -12.95 -10.36
C VAL A 311 -2.91 -13.36 -11.82
N TYR A 312 -4.04 -12.94 -12.38
CA TYR A 312 -4.48 -13.39 -13.71
C TYR A 312 -5.03 -12.23 -14.55
N PRO A 313 -4.97 -12.29 -15.90
CA PRO A 313 -5.55 -11.26 -16.77
C PRO A 313 -7.02 -10.95 -16.49
N ASN A 314 -7.84 -11.99 -16.30
CA ASN A 314 -9.22 -11.86 -15.83
C ASN A 314 -9.41 -12.68 -14.56
N GLU A 315 -10.02 -12.06 -13.54
CA GLU A 315 -10.24 -12.67 -12.22
C GLU A 315 -11.74 -12.73 -11.88
N PRO A 316 -12.18 -13.76 -11.13
CA PRO A 316 -13.55 -13.83 -10.67
C PRO A 316 -13.95 -12.64 -9.78
N ALA A 317 -15.18 -12.16 -9.90
CA ALA A 317 -15.70 -11.08 -9.06
C ALA A 317 -15.97 -11.49 -7.59
N GLY A 318 -15.87 -12.77 -7.27
CA GLY A 318 -16.10 -13.30 -5.94
C GLY A 318 -15.75 -14.78 -5.81
N ASN A 319 -15.89 -15.30 -4.59
CA ASN A 319 -15.53 -16.68 -4.28
C ASN A 319 -16.55 -17.66 -4.90
N GLY A 320 -16.04 -18.71 -5.52
CA GLY A 320 -16.82 -19.79 -6.13
C GLY A 320 -16.06 -20.44 -7.28
N ASP A 321 -16.72 -21.40 -7.93
CA ASP A 321 -16.11 -22.24 -8.96
C ASP A 321 -16.12 -21.56 -10.34
N TYR A 322 -15.53 -20.37 -10.42
CA TYR A 322 -15.61 -19.50 -11.61
C TYR A 322 -14.33 -19.48 -12.47
N PHE A 323 -13.25 -20.12 -12.03
CA PHE A 323 -11.99 -20.17 -12.78
C PHE A 323 -12.05 -21.24 -13.87
N THR A 324 -12.80 -20.94 -14.94
CA THR A 324 -13.11 -21.83 -16.07
C THR A 324 -12.68 -21.21 -17.41
N ASN A 325 -12.82 -21.97 -18.50
CA ASN A 325 -12.51 -21.49 -19.85
C ASN A 325 -13.38 -20.31 -20.31
N ASP A 326 -14.54 -20.10 -19.69
CA ASP A 326 -15.41 -18.95 -19.96
C ASP A 326 -14.79 -17.65 -19.43
N LEU A 327 -14.04 -17.73 -18.33
CA LEU A 327 -13.34 -16.57 -17.75
C LEU A 327 -12.01 -16.30 -18.46
N ASN A 328 -11.23 -17.36 -18.70
CA ASN A 328 -9.98 -17.30 -19.43
C ASN A 328 -9.86 -18.54 -20.32
N SER A 329 -9.72 -18.37 -21.63
CA SER A 329 -9.72 -19.48 -22.60
C SER A 329 -8.67 -20.57 -22.36
N TRP A 330 -7.61 -20.26 -21.60
CA TRP A 330 -6.51 -21.15 -21.23
C TRP A 330 -6.62 -21.74 -19.81
N ALA A 331 -7.70 -21.48 -19.07
CA ALA A 331 -7.80 -21.83 -17.64
C ALA A 331 -7.68 -23.34 -17.38
N GLU A 332 -8.30 -24.19 -18.20
CA GLU A 332 -8.18 -25.65 -18.07
C GLU A 332 -6.80 -26.16 -18.44
N ASP A 333 -6.22 -25.64 -19.52
CA ASP A 333 -4.88 -25.98 -19.94
C ASP A 333 -3.87 -25.68 -18.83
N LEU A 334 -3.99 -24.52 -18.19
CA LEU A 334 -3.18 -24.11 -17.06
C LEU A 334 -3.37 -25.04 -15.86
N ARG A 335 -4.63 -25.32 -15.46
CA ARG A 335 -4.94 -26.22 -14.32
C ARG A 335 -4.47 -27.66 -14.51
N SER A 336 -4.28 -28.09 -15.76
CA SER A 336 -3.79 -29.44 -16.08
C SER A 336 -2.29 -29.65 -15.86
N LEU A 337 -1.53 -28.56 -15.71
CA LEU A 337 -0.08 -28.62 -15.59
C LEU A 337 0.35 -29.21 -14.24
N LYS A 338 1.52 -29.85 -14.25
CA LYS A 338 2.18 -30.33 -13.03
C LYS A 338 3.15 -29.27 -12.51
N ASN A 339 3.45 -29.31 -11.21
CA ASN A 339 4.35 -28.40 -10.53
C ASN A 339 4.00 -26.91 -10.78
N LEU A 340 2.70 -26.63 -10.74
CA LEU A 340 2.14 -25.30 -10.88
C LEU A 340 1.36 -24.97 -9.61
N ILE A 341 1.71 -23.85 -8.98
CA ILE A 341 0.97 -23.32 -7.83
C ILE A 341 0.06 -22.20 -8.33
N LEU A 342 -1.24 -22.35 -8.07
CA LEU A 342 -2.25 -21.35 -8.41
C LEU A 342 -2.88 -20.86 -7.12
N THR A 343 -2.72 -19.58 -6.83
CA THR A 343 -3.34 -18.93 -5.68
C THR A 343 -4.36 -17.88 -6.15
N PRO A 344 -5.46 -17.66 -5.42
CA PRO A 344 -6.55 -16.79 -5.87
C PRO A 344 -6.34 -15.34 -5.42
N HIS A 345 -5.26 -14.70 -5.86
CA HIS A 345 -4.91 -13.31 -5.55
C HIS A 345 -4.86 -13.01 -4.05
N ILE A 346 -4.09 -13.83 -3.33
CA ILE A 346 -3.95 -13.79 -1.86
C ILE A 346 -2.58 -13.31 -1.39
N GLY A 347 -1.68 -12.88 -2.27
CA GLY A 347 -0.32 -12.45 -1.89
C GLY A 347 -0.29 -11.38 -0.80
N GLY A 348 -1.26 -10.47 -0.79
CA GLY A 348 -1.42 -9.47 0.26
C GLY A 348 -2.48 -9.75 1.32
N SER A 349 -3.10 -10.93 1.29
CA SER A 349 -4.31 -11.23 2.07
C SER A 349 -3.99 -11.94 3.39
N THR A 350 -3.34 -11.21 4.31
CA THR A 350 -3.01 -11.66 5.68
C THR A 350 -3.67 -10.76 6.72
N GLU A 351 -3.84 -11.26 7.96
CA GLU A 351 -4.42 -10.47 9.05
C GLU A 351 -3.52 -9.28 9.42
N GLU A 352 -2.20 -9.49 9.38
CA GLU A 352 -1.19 -8.44 9.60
C GLU A 352 -1.29 -7.34 8.54
N ALA A 353 -1.40 -7.71 7.26
CA ALA A 353 -1.60 -6.73 6.19
C ALA A 353 -2.93 -6.00 6.34
N GLN A 354 -4.03 -6.68 6.70
CA GLN A 354 -5.31 -6.02 6.97
C GLN A 354 -5.22 -5.03 8.14
N SER A 355 -4.47 -5.36 9.19
CA SER A 355 -4.23 -4.44 10.30
C SER A 355 -3.38 -3.24 9.87
N ALA A 356 -2.30 -3.46 9.12
CA ALA A 356 -1.43 -2.39 8.62
C ALA A 356 -2.18 -1.44 7.66
N ILE A 357 -2.97 -1.99 6.73
CA ILE A 357 -3.87 -1.21 5.86
C ILE A 357 -4.86 -0.39 6.70
N GLY A 358 -5.43 -1.02 7.74
CA GLY A 358 -6.33 -0.38 8.69
C GLY A 358 -5.71 0.87 9.33
N VAL A 359 -4.46 0.75 9.80
CA VAL A 359 -3.71 1.86 10.41
C VAL A 359 -3.36 2.93 9.38
N GLU A 360 -2.72 2.55 8.27
CA GLU A 360 -2.20 3.49 7.26
C GLU A 360 -3.32 4.37 6.66
N VAL A 361 -4.42 3.74 6.25
CA VAL A 361 -5.55 4.49 5.68
C VAL A 361 -6.25 5.31 6.75
N ALA A 362 -6.48 4.78 7.95
CA ALA A 362 -7.11 5.55 9.02
C ALA A 362 -6.28 6.79 9.38
N ASP A 363 -4.96 6.67 9.53
CA ASP A 363 -4.07 7.80 9.82
C ASP A 363 -4.07 8.82 8.68
N ALA A 364 -4.07 8.37 7.42
CA ALA A 364 -4.18 9.26 6.26
C ALA A 364 -5.50 10.03 6.26
N LEU A 365 -6.62 9.36 6.56
CA LEU A 365 -7.93 9.99 6.70
C LEU A 365 -7.95 11.02 7.84
N VAL A 366 -7.44 10.66 9.01
CA VAL A 366 -7.35 11.57 10.18
C VAL A 366 -6.52 12.80 9.82
N ARG A 367 -5.35 12.61 9.19
CA ARG A 367 -4.48 13.71 8.78
C ARG A 367 -5.15 14.62 7.76
N TYR A 368 -5.89 14.07 6.80
CA TYR A 368 -6.62 14.90 5.82
C TYR A 368 -7.81 15.65 6.46
N VAL A 369 -8.56 15.00 7.35
CA VAL A 369 -9.71 15.59 8.03
C VAL A 369 -9.26 16.69 9.00
N ASN A 370 -8.22 16.45 9.78
CA ASN A 370 -7.78 17.38 10.82
C ASN A 370 -6.75 18.41 10.34
N GLU A 371 -5.93 18.11 9.33
CA GLU A 371 -4.83 19.00 8.91
C GLU A 371 -4.89 19.39 7.44
N GLY A 372 -5.71 18.73 6.64
CA GLY A 372 -5.81 18.97 5.20
C GLY A 372 -4.67 18.40 4.36
N ALA A 373 -3.75 17.61 4.91
CA ALA A 373 -2.63 17.10 4.14
C ALA A 373 -3.07 16.03 3.13
N THR A 374 -2.60 16.14 1.90
CA THR A 374 -2.95 15.24 0.78
C THR A 374 -1.81 14.30 0.39
N LEU A 375 -0.76 14.21 1.20
CA LEU A 375 0.36 13.28 0.96
C LEU A 375 -0.16 11.84 0.86
N GLY A 376 0.14 11.16 -0.25
CA GLY A 376 -0.34 9.81 -0.54
C GLY A 376 -1.76 9.74 -1.14
N ALA A 377 -2.38 10.87 -1.49
CA ALA A 377 -3.66 10.85 -2.19
C ALA A 377 -3.47 10.42 -3.65
N VAL A 378 -4.24 9.43 -4.12
CA VAL A 378 -4.07 8.88 -5.47
C VAL A 378 -4.60 9.80 -6.57
N ASN A 379 -5.53 10.71 -6.23
CA ASN A 379 -6.29 11.52 -7.20
C ASN A 379 -6.16 13.04 -7.00
N MET A 380 -5.40 13.51 -6.00
CA MET A 380 -5.24 14.93 -5.68
C MET A 380 -3.77 15.37 -5.79
N PRO A 381 -3.48 16.67 -5.93
CA PRO A 381 -2.13 17.22 -5.77
C PRO A 381 -1.61 16.98 -4.34
N GLU A 382 -0.30 16.78 -4.17
CA GLU A 382 0.29 16.44 -2.88
C GLU A 382 0.79 17.70 -2.16
N VAL A 383 0.09 18.07 -1.09
CA VAL A 383 0.37 19.28 -0.29
C VAL A 383 0.43 18.91 1.18
N ASN A 384 1.46 19.40 1.87
CA ASN A 384 1.66 19.19 3.29
C ASN A 384 2.31 20.40 3.94
N LEU A 385 1.76 20.88 5.05
CA LEU A 385 2.34 21.92 5.89
C LEU A 385 2.64 21.38 7.28
N ARG A 386 3.65 21.94 7.95
CA ARG A 386 3.90 21.64 9.38
C ARG A 386 2.64 21.88 10.20
N SER A 387 2.30 20.96 11.10
CA SER A 387 1.11 21.06 11.96
C SER A 387 1.16 22.32 12.82
N LEU A 388 -0.01 22.90 13.10
CA LEU A 388 -0.14 24.02 14.03
C LEU A 388 0.06 23.51 15.47
N THR A 389 0.73 24.30 16.31
CA THR A 389 0.97 23.95 17.71
C THR A 389 -0.03 24.65 18.63
N MET A 390 -0.15 24.19 19.87
CA MET A 390 -0.98 24.86 20.89
C MET A 390 -0.50 26.29 21.21
N ASP A 391 0.76 26.61 20.89
CA ASP A 391 1.35 27.95 21.07
C ASP A 391 0.96 28.94 19.95
N GLU A 392 0.20 28.48 18.96
CA GLU A 392 -0.30 29.26 17.81
C GLU A 392 -1.85 29.41 17.88
N PRO A 393 -2.45 29.98 18.96
CA PRO A 393 -3.89 29.89 19.21
C PRO A 393 -4.75 30.59 18.15
N ASN A 394 -4.30 31.75 17.65
CA ASN A 394 -5.03 32.59 16.68
C ASN A 394 -4.63 32.30 15.22
N HIS A 395 -4.18 31.07 14.94
CA HIS A 395 -3.87 30.64 13.57
C HIS A 395 -5.03 29.84 13.01
N VAL A 396 -5.30 30.10 11.74
CA VAL A 396 -6.33 29.41 10.97
C VAL A 396 -5.67 28.80 9.74
N ARG A 397 -5.99 27.55 9.46
CA ARG A 397 -5.56 26.86 8.24
C ARG A 397 -6.66 26.94 7.20
N VAL A 398 -6.35 27.61 6.11
CA VAL A 398 -7.18 27.71 4.91
C VAL A 398 -6.78 26.63 3.92
N ILE A 399 -7.75 25.87 3.47
CA ILE A 399 -7.63 24.89 2.39
C ILE A 399 -8.57 25.33 1.29
N TYR A 400 -8.00 25.56 0.10
CA TYR A 400 -8.75 26.02 -1.06
C TYR A 400 -8.46 25.11 -2.25
N ILE A 401 -9.44 24.29 -2.61
CA ILE A 401 -9.41 23.42 -3.79
C ILE A 401 -10.07 24.17 -4.92
N HIS A 402 -9.38 24.30 -6.06
CA HIS A 402 -9.86 25.12 -7.16
C HIS A 402 -9.53 24.54 -8.53
N ARG A 403 -10.24 25.03 -9.54
CA ARG A 403 -9.92 24.80 -10.94
C ARG A 403 -8.56 25.42 -11.25
N ASN A 404 -7.72 24.68 -11.96
CA ASN A 404 -6.37 25.11 -12.33
C ASN A 404 -6.42 26.13 -13.48
N VAL A 405 -6.81 27.38 -13.16
CA VAL A 405 -6.92 28.48 -14.14
C VAL A 405 -6.07 29.69 -13.71
N PRO A 406 -5.56 30.49 -14.67
CA PRO A 406 -4.72 31.64 -14.35
C PRO A 406 -5.41 32.68 -13.44
N GLY A 407 -4.63 33.31 -12.56
CA GLY A 407 -5.08 34.42 -11.71
C GLY A 407 -5.80 34.01 -10.43
N VAL A 408 -6.04 32.71 -10.18
CA VAL A 408 -6.69 32.25 -8.94
C VAL A 408 -5.86 32.55 -7.71
N LEU A 409 -4.56 32.24 -7.72
CA LEU A 409 -3.66 32.51 -6.59
C LEU A 409 -3.62 34.00 -6.23
N ARG A 410 -3.68 34.89 -7.23
CA ARG A 410 -3.77 36.33 -6.99
C ARG A 410 -5.05 36.67 -6.22
N LYS A 411 -6.21 36.20 -6.66
CA LYS A 411 -7.50 36.45 -5.99
C LYS A 411 -7.54 35.87 -4.58
N VAL A 412 -7.00 34.65 -4.39
CA VAL A 412 -6.91 34.03 -3.06
C VAL A 412 -6.03 34.87 -2.15
N ASN A 413 -4.84 35.28 -2.61
CA ASN A 413 -3.94 36.12 -1.81
C ASN A 413 -4.51 37.53 -1.55
N GLU A 414 -5.33 38.07 -2.45
CA GLU A 414 -6.08 39.33 -2.21
C GLU A 414 -7.09 39.14 -1.06
N VAL A 415 -7.81 38.01 -1.01
CA VAL A 415 -8.73 37.67 0.10
C VAL A 415 -7.98 37.45 1.42
N LEU A 416 -6.79 36.84 1.38
CA LEU A 416 -5.95 36.65 2.57
C LEU A 416 -5.17 37.92 2.97
N GLY A 417 -5.22 38.98 2.18
CA GLY A 417 -4.28 40.11 2.25
C GLY A 417 -4.34 40.94 3.53
N ASP A 418 -5.45 40.88 4.26
CA ASP A 418 -5.62 41.54 5.55
C ASP A 418 -5.00 40.74 6.72
N HIS A 419 -4.54 39.52 6.46
CA HIS A 419 -3.89 38.64 7.44
C HIS A 419 -2.45 38.31 7.03
N ASN A 420 -1.62 37.98 8.02
CA ASN A 420 -0.28 37.51 7.75
C ASN A 420 -0.30 36.02 7.36
N VAL A 421 0.27 35.68 6.20
CA VAL A 421 0.39 34.30 5.72
C VAL A 421 1.73 33.72 6.17
N ASP A 422 1.72 32.89 7.21
CA ASP A 422 2.94 32.32 7.80
C ASP A 422 3.50 31.17 6.96
N LYS A 423 2.61 30.42 6.32
CA LYS A 423 2.95 29.22 5.54
C LYS A 423 1.97 29.11 4.39
N GLN A 424 2.47 28.80 3.20
CA GLN A 424 1.64 28.55 2.04
C GLN A 424 2.31 27.50 1.17
N MET A 425 1.53 26.52 0.72
CA MET A 425 1.97 25.54 -0.28
C MET A 425 0.83 25.32 -1.25
N THR A 426 1.18 25.26 -2.54
CA THR A 426 0.23 24.99 -3.61
C THR A 426 0.83 23.97 -4.55
N ASP A 427 -0.01 23.07 -5.04
CA ASP A 427 0.32 22.12 -6.09
C ASP A 427 -0.89 21.93 -7.01
N SER A 428 -0.66 21.44 -8.23
CA SER A 428 -1.70 21.25 -9.23
C SER A 428 -1.50 19.96 -10.02
N ARG A 429 -2.60 19.30 -10.36
CA ARG A 429 -2.62 18.05 -11.12
C ARG A 429 -3.77 18.08 -12.11
N GLY A 430 -3.46 18.28 -13.38
CA GLY A 430 -4.45 18.47 -14.43
C GLY A 430 -5.33 19.69 -14.16
N GLU A 431 -6.65 19.47 -14.11
CA GLU A 431 -7.67 20.52 -13.96
C GLU A 431 -7.88 21.00 -12.51
N VAL A 432 -7.26 20.33 -11.53
CA VAL A 432 -7.47 20.59 -10.10
C VAL A 432 -6.18 21.07 -9.45
N ALA A 433 -6.28 22.12 -8.65
CA ALA A 433 -5.20 22.65 -7.84
C ALA A 433 -5.62 22.71 -6.37
N TYR A 434 -4.63 22.55 -5.49
CA TYR A 434 -4.80 22.49 -4.05
C TYR A 434 -3.89 23.52 -3.40
N LEU A 435 -4.49 24.48 -2.69
CA LEU A 435 -3.78 25.46 -1.90
C LEU A 435 -4.04 25.22 -0.42
N MET A 436 -2.98 25.23 0.37
CA MET A 436 -3.04 25.24 1.82
C MET A 436 -2.26 26.45 2.34
N ALA A 437 -2.85 27.21 3.23
CA ALA A 437 -2.21 28.36 3.87
C ALA A 437 -2.53 28.41 5.37
N ASP A 438 -1.51 28.68 6.19
CA ASP A 438 -1.70 29.04 7.60
C ASP A 438 -1.62 30.56 7.70
N ILE A 439 -2.68 31.16 8.25
CA ILE A 439 -2.76 32.60 8.48
C ILE A 439 -2.85 32.89 9.98
N SER A 440 -2.21 33.96 10.43
CA SER A 440 -2.18 34.39 11.83
C SER A 440 -3.08 35.59 12.11
N ASN A 441 -3.41 35.75 13.39
CA ASN A 441 -4.19 36.86 13.94
C ASN A 441 -5.62 36.95 13.39
N VAL A 442 -6.26 35.81 13.18
CA VAL A 442 -7.67 35.75 12.74
C VAL A 442 -8.57 35.69 13.97
N ALA A 443 -9.50 36.64 14.10
CA ALA A 443 -10.54 36.57 15.11
C ALA A 443 -11.62 35.54 14.70
N GLU A 444 -12.24 34.85 15.66
CA GLU A 444 -13.28 33.86 15.38
C GLU A 444 -14.47 34.43 14.58
N SER A 445 -14.76 35.73 14.78
CA SER A 445 -15.78 36.47 14.01
C SER A 445 -15.43 36.65 12.53
N GLU A 446 -14.15 36.69 12.18
CA GLU A 446 -13.66 36.92 10.81
C GLU A 446 -13.61 35.63 9.99
N ILE A 447 -13.56 34.47 10.64
CA ILE A 447 -13.49 33.16 9.98
C ILE A 447 -14.65 32.94 9.00
N LYS A 448 -15.85 33.40 9.37
CA LYS A 448 -17.05 33.28 8.53
C LYS A 448 -16.93 34.10 7.24
N ASP A 449 -16.47 35.34 7.37
CA ASP A 449 -16.34 36.26 6.25
C ASP A 449 -15.20 35.81 5.33
N LEU A 450 -14.08 35.36 5.91
CA LEU A 450 -12.97 34.73 5.19
C LEU A 450 -13.45 33.51 4.37
N TRP A 451 -14.20 32.61 4.99
CA TRP A 451 -14.75 31.44 4.32
C TRP A 451 -15.70 31.84 3.17
N GLN A 452 -16.61 32.79 3.41
CA GLN A 452 -17.56 33.26 2.40
C GLN A 452 -16.85 33.91 1.20
N ASN A 453 -15.85 34.76 1.45
CA ASN A 453 -15.06 35.43 0.41
C ASN A 453 -14.33 34.43 -0.49
N LEU A 454 -13.83 33.33 0.09
CA LEU A 454 -13.23 32.23 -0.68
C LEU A 454 -14.27 31.42 -1.45
N GLU A 455 -15.46 31.18 -0.88
CA GLU A 455 -16.51 30.43 -1.59
C GLU A 455 -17.13 31.19 -2.76
N ASP A 456 -17.13 32.53 -2.72
CA ASP A 456 -17.64 33.38 -3.80
C ASP A 456 -16.71 33.42 -5.04
N LEU A 457 -15.49 32.89 -4.93
CA LEU A 457 -14.56 32.80 -6.06
C LEU A 457 -15.07 31.78 -7.10
N SER A 458 -15.21 32.22 -8.35
CA SER A 458 -15.74 31.38 -9.44
C SER A 458 -14.88 30.15 -9.79
N SER A 459 -13.61 30.14 -9.40
CA SER A 459 -12.69 29.01 -9.59
C SER A 459 -12.82 27.91 -8.53
N ARG A 460 -13.59 28.15 -7.47
CA ARG A 460 -13.71 27.26 -6.33
C ARG A 460 -14.32 25.91 -6.72
N ILE A 461 -13.67 24.86 -6.23
CA ILE A 461 -14.22 23.50 -6.16
C ILE A 461 -14.72 23.26 -4.73
N ARG A 462 -13.88 23.51 -3.72
CA ARG A 462 -14.23 23.33 -2.31
C ARG A 462 -13.30 24.14 -1.40
N THR A 463 -13.86 24.79 -0.38
CA THR A 463 -13.10 25.48 0.66
C THR A 463 -13.29 24.82 2.01
N ARG A 464 -12.21 24.70 2.78
CA ARG A 464 -12.25 24.28 4.19
C ARG A 464 -11.41 25.23 5.01
N VAL A 465 -11.94 25.65 6.15
CA VAL A 465 -11.20 26.46 7.12
C VAL A 465 -11.14 25.68 8.42
N LEU A 466 -9.92 25.41 8.88
CA LEU A 466 -9.62 24.63 10.08
C LEU A 466 -9.03 25.56 11.14
N TYR A 467 -9.54 25.51 12.37
CA TYR A 467 -9.15 26.42 13.45
C TYR A 467 -8.96 25.71 14.78
#